data_AF-A0A7C0VC92-F1
#
_entry.id   AF-A0A7C0VC92-F1
#
_cell.length_a   1.000
_cell.length_b   1.000
_cell.length_c   1.000
_cell.angle_alpha   90.00
_cell.angle_beta   90.00
_cell.angle_gamma   90.00
#
_symmetry.space_group_name_H-M   'P 1'
#
loop_
_entity.id
_entity.type
_entity.pdbx_description
1 polymer ?
#
loop_
_entity_poly.entity_id
_entity_poly.type
_entity_poly.pdbx_seq_one_letter_code
_entity_poly.pdbx_strand_id
1 'polypeptide(L)'
;MDKNKIDQMEILQRMMQATFFLAYHPYFKTLKFKVPSLNEYLEEVANSDEGIDTQKFFVEGIKRSLTPLLFQLMVEKIARFVEENKENEDEVLPAVWVLEFLKQGLQPWEIPFFYVIFTRQVMESPFSTNKRIWEHIKDFVPRKIEEPEEGILVKGEEEKREETPPGYKKDEKTGLLIPDNQPESDDNKKIII
;
A
#
# COMPACT_ATOMS: atom_id res chain seq x y z
N MET A 1 40.25 -2.94 -3.77
CA MET A 1 38.97 -3.55 -3.36
C MET A 1 38.94 -4.96 -3.95
N ASP A 2 38.58 -5.98 -3.18
CA ASP A 2 38.69 -7.40 -3.57
C ASP A 2 37.61 -7.75 -4.61
N LYS A 3 37.99 -8.42 -5.71
CA LYS A 3 37.10 -8.79 -6.82
C LYS A 3 35.91 -9.64 -6.34
N ASN A 4 36.16 -10.56 -5.39
CA ASN A 4 35.10 -11.40 -4.81
C ASN A 4 34.07 -10.59 -4.01
N LYS A 5 34.50 -9.48 -3.37
CA LYS A 5 33.57 -8.60 -2.63
C LYS A 5 32.72 -7.77 -3.59
N ILE A 6 33.29 -7.34 -4.71
CA ILE A 6 32.57 -6.60 -5.77
C ILE A 6 31.47 -7.51 -6.35
N ASP A 7 31.80 -8.74 -6.71
CA ASP A 7 30.86 -9.70 -7.29
C ASP A 7 29.70 -10.02 -6.32
N GLN A 8 29.99 -10.18 -5.03
CA GLN A 8 28.95 -10.40 -4.02
C GLN A 8 28.02 -9.20 -3.83
N MET A 9 28.57 -7.98 -3.87
CA MET A 9 27.75 -6.76 -3.79
C MET A 9 26.84 -6.61 -5.00
N GLU A 10 27.33 -6.91 -6.20
CA GLU A 10 26.51 -6.88 -7.41
C GLU A 10 25.38 -7.91 -7.38
N ILE A 11 25.66 -9.14 -6.91
CA ILE A 11 24.64 -10.18 -6.75
C ILE A 11 23.57 -9.73 -5.76
N LEU A 12 23.97 -9.22 -4.59
CA LEU A 12 23.03 -8.72 -3.59
C LEU A 12 22.17 -7.58 -4.15
N GLN A 13 22.77 -6.64 -4.88
CA GLN A 13 22.04 -5.54 -5.51
C GLN A 13 21.00 -6.04 -6.51
N ARG A 14 21.32 -7.05 -7.33
CA ARG A 14 20.37 -7.65 -8.27
C ARG A 14 19.22 -8.34 -7.56
N MET A 15 19.50 -9.09 -6.49
CA MET A 15 18.46 -9.74 -5.67
C MET A 15 17.52 -8.70 -5.07
N MET A 16 18.08 -7.65 -4.46
CA MET A 16 17.32 -6.54 -3.88
C MET A 16 16.44 -5.85 -4.93
N GLN A 17 17.00 -5.57 -6.11
CA GLN A 17 16.26 -4.98 -7.23
C GLN A 17 15.12 -5.88 -7.72
N ALA A 18 15.28 -7.19 -7.73
CA ALA A 18 14.20 -8.09 -8.12
C ALA A 18 13.02 -8.05 -7.13
N THR A 19 13.30 -7.93 -5.82
CA THR A 19 12.23 -7.80 -4.80
C THR A 19 11.41 -6.51 -4.96
N PHE A 20 12.00 -5.45 -5.51
CA PHE A 20 11.29 -4.22 -5.86
C PHE A 20 10.19 -4.49 -6.91
N PHE A 21 10.51 -5.21 -7.98
CA PHE A 21 9.56 -5.51 -9.05
C PHE A 21 8.45 -6.47 -8.61
N LEU A 22 8.75 -7.38 -7.68
CA LEU A 22 7.78 -8.30 -7.10
C LEU A 22 6.56 -7.57 -6.51
N ALA A 23 6.76 -6.41 -5.88
CA ALA A 23 5.67 -5.65 -5.26
C ALA A 23 4.62 -5.13 -6.26
N TYR A 24 4.96 -5.07 -7.56
CA TYR A 24 4.04 -4.70 -8.64
C TYR A 24 3.26 -5.90 -9.22
N HIS A 25 3.66 -7.12 -8.87
CA HIS A 25 2.96 -8.32 -9.29
C HIS A 25 1.48 -8.27 -8.86
N PRO A 26 0.50 -8.63 -9.72
CA PRO A 26 -0.92 -8.56 -9.39
C PRO A 26 -1.28 -9.24 -8.07
N TYR A 27 -0.59 -10.33 -7.73
CA TYR A 27 -0.80 -11.08 -6.49
C TYR A 27 -0.60 -10.23 -5.22
N PHE A 28 0.29 -9.23 -5.26
CA PHE A 28 0.66 -8.40 -4.10
C PHE A 28 0.08 -6.98 -4.15
N LYS A 29 -0.72 -6.63 -5.16
CA LYS A 29 -1.36 -5.31 -5.26
C LYS A 29 -2.29 -4.98 -4.09
N THR A 30 -2.88 -6.01 -3.48
CA THR A 30 -3.82 -5.86 -2.36
C THR A 30 -3.13 -5.76 -1.00
N LEU A 31 -1.79 -5.89 -0.93
CA LEU A 31 -1.07 -5.70 0.32
C LEU A 31 -1.12 -4.23 0.74
N LYS A 32 -1.48 -4.02 2.01
CA LYS A 32 -1.61 -2.71 2.64
C LYS A 32 -1.08 -2.75 4.08
N PHE A 33 -0.43 -1.67 4.46
CA PHE A 33 -0.17 -1.24 5.84
C PHE A 33 -1.45 -0.74 6.50
N LYS A 34 -1.39 -0.52 7.82
CA LYS A 34 -2.50 0.01 8.60
C LYS A 34 -2.74 1.48 8.23
N VAL A 35 -3.79 1.74 7.43
CA VAL A 35 -4.11 3.07 6.87
C VAL A 35 -4.19 4.18 7.93
N PRO A 36 -4.91 4.02 9.08
CA PRO A 36 -4.96 5.09 10.07
C PRO A 36 -3.57 5.49 10.59
N SER A 37 -2.73 4.51 10.93
CA SER A 37 -1.38 4.76 11.45
C SER A 37 -0.41 5.29 10.40
N LEU A 38 -0.62 4.94 9.12
CA LEU A 38 0.09 5.57 8.01
C LEU A 38 -0.29 7.06 7.89
N ASN A 39 -1.59 7.36 7.90
CA ASN A 39 -2.08 8.72 7.71
C ASN A 39 -1.67 9.63 8.87
N GLU A 40 -1.75 9.16 10.13
CA GLU A 40 -1.22 9.86 11.30
C GLU A 40 0.26 10.23 11.10
N TYR A 41 1.07 9.27 10.65
CA TYR A 41 2.49 9.51 10.37
C TYR A 41 2.72 10.52 9.24
N LEU A 42 1.99 10.42 8.13
CA LEU A 42 2.13 11.34 7.01
C LEU A 42 1.69 12.75 7.37
N GLU A 43 0.66 12.90 8.21
CA GLU A 43 0.22 14.18 8.76
C GLU A 43 1.31 14.84 9.61
N GLU A 44 1.96 14.06 10.50
CA GLU A 44 3.09 14.55 11.30
C GLU A 44 4.23 15.06 10.41
N VAL A 45 4.62 14.30 9.38
CA VAL A 45 5.69 14.70 8.45
C VAL A 45 5.28 15.93 7.63
N ALA A 46 4.03 15.99 7.17
CA ALA A 46 3.50 17.12 6.40
C ALA A 46 3.51 18.43 7.20
N ASN A 47 3.28 18.37 8.51
CA ASN A 47 3.17 19.53 9.40
C ASN A 47 4.44 19.84 10.21
N SER A 48 5.48 19.00 10.15
CA SER A 48 6.72 19.18 10.90
C SER A 48 7.51 20.43 10.43
N ASP A 49 8.11 21.20 11.35
CA ASP A 49 9.09 22.22 10.96
C ASP A 49 10.50 21.62 10.78
N GLU A 50 10.73 20.43 11.35
CA GLU A 50 11.97 19.68 11.20
C GLU A 50 11.94 18.82 9.92
N GLY A 51 13.00 18.90 9.12
CA GLY A 51 13.19 18.03 7.97
C GLY A 51 13.49 16.59 8.40
N ILE A 52 12.87 15.63 7.73
CA ILE A 52 13.20 14.20 7.82
C ILE A 52 13.96 13.81 6.55
N ASP A 53 15.00 12.98 6.65
CA ASP A 53 15.64 12.42 5.47
C ASP A 53 14.83 11.25 4.90
N THR A 54 15.00 10.95 3.62
CA THR A 54 14.22 9.92 2.92
C THR A 54 14.37 8.53 3.54
N GLN A 55 15.56 8.16 4.02
CA GLN A 55 15.75 6.84 4.63
C GLN A 55 14.94 6.75 5.93
N LYS A 56 15.05 7.75 6.80
CA LYS A 56 14.27 7.82 8.04
C LYS A 56 12.77 7.90 7.76
N PHE A 57 12.36 8.57 6.68
CA PHE A 57 10.97 8.64 6.25
C PHE A 57 10.37 7.25 6.01
N PHE A 58 11.07 6.38 5.28
CA PHE A 58 10.62 5.01 5.05
C PHE A 58 10.69 4.14 6.30
N VAL A 59 11.79 4.22 7.06
CA VAL A 59 11.97 3.41 8.27
C VAL A 59 10.86 3.65 9.28
N GLU A 60 10.61 4.92 9.62
CA GLU A 60 9.58 5.26 10.62
C GLU A 60 8.17 5.03 10.09
N GLY A 61 7.92 5.34 8.81
CA GLY A 61 6.63 5.09 8.18
C GLY A 61 6.26 3.60 8.17
N ILE A 62 7.20 2.73 7.77
CA ILE A 62 6.99 1.28 7.77
C ILE A 62 6.80 0.77 9.21
N LYS A 63 7.66 1.17 10.17
CA LYS A 63 7.53 0.73 11.57
C LYS A 63 6.18 1.08 12.19
N ARG A 64 5.69 2.30 11.97
CA ARG A 64 4.44 2.78 12.58
C ARG A 64 3.19 2.18 11.93
N SER A 65 3.26 1.90 10.63
CA SER A 65 2.10 1.41 9.87
C SER A 65 2.06 -0.11 9.70
N LEU A 66 3.16 -0.83 9.98
CA LEU A 66 3.23 -2.29 9.91
C LEU A 66 3.03 -2.93 11.28
N THR A 67 1.81 -3.37 11.56
CA THR A 67 1.55 -4.13 12.79
C THR A 67 2.13 -5.55 12.70
N PRO A 68 2.43 -6.22 13.82
CA PRO A 68 2.89 -7.60 13.82
C PRO A 68 1.95 -8.56 13.07
N LEU A 69 0.64 -8.36 13.22
CA LEU A 69 -0.37 -9.16 12.52
C LEU A 69 -0.33 -8.92 11.00
N LEU A 70 -0.25 -7.67 10.56
CA LEU A 70 -0.14 -7.36 9.13
C LEU A 70 1.16 -7.91 8.54
N PHE A 71 2.26 -7.81 9.27
CA PHE A 71 3.54 -8.39 8.85
C PHE A 71 3.42 -9.91 8.67
N GLN A 72 2.85 -10.62 9.65
CA GLN A 72 2.63 -12.06 9.53
C GLN A 72 1.78 -12.41 8.31
N LEU A 73 0.66 -11.70 8.08
CA LEU A 73 -0.20 -11.92 6.92
C LEU A 73 0.51 -11.66 5.60
N MET A 74 1.37 -10.63 5.53
CA MET A 74 2.20 -10.36 4.35
C MET A 74 3.18 -11.50 4.10
N VAL A 75 3.88 -11.98 5.13
CA VAL A 75 4.83 -13.10 5.03
C VAL A 75 4.13 -14.38 4.60
N GLU A 76 2.99 -14.71 5.19
CA GLU A 76 2.18 -15.87 4.80
C GLU A 76 1.73 -15.78 3.34
N LYS A 77 1.34 -14.60 2.87
CA LYS A 77 0.95 -14.38 1.48
C LYS A 77 2.13 -14.55 0.51
N ILE A 78 3.33 -14.11 0.88
CA ILE A 78 4.55 -14.33 0.08
C ILE A 78 4.88 -15.84 0.04
N ALA A 79 4.83 -16.52 1.19
CA ALA A 79 5.08 -17.97 1.26
C ALA A 79 4.07 -18.76 0.42
N ARG A 80 2.79 -18.38 0.45
CA ARG A 80 1.75 -19.00 -0.38
C ARG A 80 2.02 -18.79 -1.86
N PHE A 81 2.42 -17.59 -2.26
CA PHE A 81 2.78 -17.30 -3.64
C PHE A 81 3.94 -18.19 -4.15
N VAL A 82 4.96 -18.41 -3.31
CA VAL A 82 6.09 -19.31 -3.62
C VAL A 82 5.59 -20.74 -3.85
N GLU A 83 4.73 -21.26 -2.98
CA GLU A 83 4.21 -22.64 -3.10
C GLU A 83 3.29 -22.79 -4.33
N GLU A 84 2.40 -21.84 -4.57
CA GLU A 84 1.43 -21.87 -5.67
C GLU A 84 2.09 -21.76 -7.05
N ASN A 85 3.27 -21.12 -7.14
CA ASN A 85 3.94 -20.84 -8.42
C ASN A 85 5.27 -21.57 -8.57
N LYS A 86 5.56 -22.59 -7.75
CA LYS A 86 6.87 -23.28 -7.67
C LYS A 86 7.43 -23.82 -8.99
N GLU A 87 6.60 -23.99 -10.01
CA GLU A 87 7.01 -24.43 -11.35
C GLU A 87 7.58 -23.30 -12.21
N ASN A 88 7.37 -22.03 -11.83
CA ASN A 88 7.88 -20.84 -12.51
C ASN A 88 8.99 -20.17 -11.70
N GLU A 89 10.22 -20.62 -11.90
CA GLU A 89 11.40 -20.16 -11.13
C GLU A 89 11.61 -18.64 -11.22
N ASP A 90 11.50 -18.06 -12.42
CA ASP A 90 11.72 -16.63 -12.65
C ASP A 90 10.73 -15.74 -11.87
N GLU A 91 9.50 -16.23 -11.70
CA GLU A 91 8.44 -15.53 -10.98
C GLU A 91 8.56 -15.70 -9.46
N VAL A 92 8.99 -16.87 -9.01
CA VAL A 92 9.07 -17.23 -7.59
C VAL A 92 10.35 -16.74 -6.92
N LEU A 93 11.46 -16.69 -7.65
CA LEU A 93 12.78 -16.40 -7.10
C LEU A 93 12.85 -15.07 -6.33
N PRO A 94 12.24 -13.95 -6.80
CA PRO A 94 12.19 -12.71 -6.02
C PRO A 94 11.42 -12.86 -4.69
N ALA A 95 10.35 -13.66 -4.66
CA ALA A 95 9.56 -13.90 -3.46
C ALA A 95 10.34 -14.76 -2.45
N VAL A 96 11.08 -15.75 -2.94
CA VAL A 96 12.02 -16.54 -2.13
C VAL A 96 13.06 -15.63 -1.49
N TRP A 97 13.64 -14.69 -2.25
CA TRP A 97 14.62 -13.75 -1.69
C TRP A 97 14.05 -12.86 -0.59
N VAL A 98 12.81 -12.37 -0.72
CA VAL A 98 12.17 -11.63 0.38
C VAL A 98 12.11 -12.49 1.65
N LEU A 99 11.69 -13.76 1.54
CA LEU A 99 11.63 -14.67 2.69
C LEU A 99 13.02 -14.96 3.26
N GLU A 100 14.03 -15.17 2.41
CA GLU A 100 15.41 -15.41 2.85
C GLU A 100 16.03 -14.20 3.54
N PHE A 101 15.79 -12.98 3.05
CA PHE A 101 16.22 -11.76 3.71
C PHE A 101 15.62 -11.63 5.12
N LEU A 102 14.31 -11.88 5.25
CA LEU A 102 13.64 -11.87 6.56
C LEU A 102 14.21 -12.94 7.50
N LYS A 103 14.48 -14.16 7.00
CA LYS A 103 15.13 -15.23 7.80
C LYS A 103 16.53 -14.85 8.27
N GLN A 104 17.27 -14.08 7.47
CA GLN A 104 18.59 -13.56 7.82
C GLN A 104 18.54 -12.38 8.80
N GLY A 105 17.34 -11.95 9.21
CA GLY A 105 17.15 -10.90 10.21
C GLY A 105 17.04 -9.49 9.64
N LEU A 106 17.03 -9.34 8.31
CA LEU A 106 16.71 -8.04 7.71
C LEU A 106 15.30 -7.64 8.11
N GLN A 107 15.17 -6.37 8.49
CA GLN A 107 13.91 -5.78 8.86
C GLN A 107 13.09 -5.44 7.61
N PRO A 108 11.76 -5.31 7.71
CA PRO A 108 10.92 -4.98 6.55
C PRO A 108 11.34 -3.69 5.84
N TRP A 109 11.74 -2.67 6.62
CA TRP A 109 12.28 -1.41 6.09
C TRP A 109 13.70 -1.52 5.54
N GLU A 110 14.27 -2.71 5.42
CA GLU A 110 15.55 -2.92 4.73
C GLU A 110 15.33 -3.63 3.39
N ILE A 111 14.10 -4.09 3.09
CA ILE A 111 13.81 -4.92 1.92
C ILE A 111 12.95 -4.12 0.91
N PRO A 112 13.43 -3.86 -0.33
CA PRO A 112 12.76 -3.01 -1.32
C PRO A 112 11.29 -3.34 -1.60
N PHE A 113 10.91 -4.62 -1.49
CA PHE A 113 9.51 -5.05 -1.57
C PHE A 113 8.56 -4.23 -0.69
N PHE A 114 8.92 -3.98 0.58
CA PHE A 114 8.07 -3.23 1.51
C PHE A 114 8.08 -1.73 1.24
N TYR A 115 9.19 -1.17 0.74
CA TYR A 115 9.28 0.24 0.32
C TYR A 115 8.27 0.54 -0.79
N VAL A 116 8.14 -0.36 -1.76
CA VAL A 116 7.22 -0.17 -2.88
C VAL A 116 5.76 -0.25 -2.42
N ILE A 117 5.43 -1.22 -1.56
CA ILE A 117 4.08 -1.33 -0.99
C ILE A 117 3.75 -0.07 -0.19
N PHE A 118 4.70 0.42 0.60
CA PHE A 118 4.53 1.62 1.41
C PHE A 118 4.31 2.84 0.51
N THR A 119 5.17 3.03 -0.49
CA THR A 119 5.07 4.11 -1.49
C THR A 119 3.72 4.10 -2.19
N ARG A 120 3.25 2.94 -2.67
CA ARG A 120 1.94 2.80 -3.30
C ARG A 120 0.82 3.28 -2.36
N GLN A 121 0.92 2.96 -1.08
CA GLN A 121 -0.10 3.36 -0.14
C GLN A 121 -0.03 4.84 0.25
N VAL A 122 1.18 5.43 0.28
CA VAL A 122 1.33 6.89 0.39
C VAL A 122 0.68 7.58 -0.81
N MET A 123 0.85 7.04 -2.02
CA MET A 123 0.21 7.55 -3.24
C MET A 123 -1.33 7.46 -3.20
N GLU A 124 -1.89 6.47 -2.51
CA GLU A 124 -3.33 6.34 -2.27
C GLU A 124 -3.84 7.25 -1.14
N SER A 125 -2.96 7.93 -0.40
CA SER A 125 -3.32 8.75 0.76
C SER A 125 -3.70 10.19 0.37
N PRO A 126 -4.47 10.89 1.24
CA PRO A 126 -4.74 12.32 1.09
C PRO A 126 -3.49 13.21 1.10
N PHE A 127 -2.35 12.70 1.58
CA PHE A 127 -1.10 13.45 1.69
C PHE A 127 -0.17 13.29 0.47
N SER A 128 -0.58 12.53 -0.54
CA SER A 128 0.21 12.26 -1.76
C SER A 128 0.59 13.52 -2.55
N THR A 129 -0.24 14.57 -2.48
CA THR A 129 0.00 15.86 -3.16
C THR A 129 0.83 16.84 -2.32
N ASN A 130 1.14 16.50 -1.06
CA ASN A 130 2.00 17.34 -0.23
C ASN A 130 3.44 17.28 -0.76
N LYS A 131 4.00 18.44 -1.15
CA LYS A 131 5.35 18.53 -1.73
C LYS A 131 6.42 17.84 -0.89
N ARG A 132 6.37 17.96 0.43
CA ARG A 132 7.38 17.34 1.32
C ARG A 132 7.28 15.81 1.29
N ILE A 133 6.06 15.28 1.29
CA ILE A 133 5.85 13.83 1.16
C ILE A 133 6.30 13.34 -0.21
N TRP A 134 5.94 14.10 -1.27
CA TRP A 134 6.31 13.78 -2.65
C TRP A 134 7.83 13.65 -2.84
N GLU A 135 8.61 14.56 -2.27
CA GLU A 135 10.08 14.54 -2.34
C GLU A 135 10.69 13.23 -1.84
N HIS A 136 10.05 12.54 -0.91
CA HIS A 136 10.54 11.26 -0.40
C HIS A 136 10.19 10.07 -1.29
N ILE A 137 9.08 10.13 -2.02
CA ILE A 137 8.53 8.97 -2.74
C ILE A 137 8.75 9.01 -4.25
N LYS A 138 9.05 10.19 -4.83
CA LYS A 138 9.10 10.38 -6.30
C LYS A 138 10.01 9.40 -7.05
N ASP A 139 11.13 9.00 -6.45
CA ASP A 139 12.07 8.05 -7.06
C ASP A 139 11.60 6.58 -7.02
N PHE A 140 10.60 6.29 -6.19
CA PHE A 140 10.02 4.96 -5.98
C PHE A 140 8.69 4.77 -6.71
N VAL A 141 8.12 5.85 -7.25
CA VAL A 141 6.91 5.84 -8.06
C VAL A 141 7.26 5.47 -9.52
N PRO A 142 6.46 4.64 -10.20
CA PRO A 142 6.67 4.37 -11.63
C PRO A 142 6.64 5.68 -12.43
N ARG A 143 7.67 5.90 -13.28
CA ARG A 143 7.94 7.13 -14.07
C ARG A 143 6.78 7.68 -14.94
N LYS A 144 5.63 7.00 -15.01
CA LYS A 144 4.43 7.46 -15.74
C LYS A 144 3.54 8.40 -14.91
N ILE A 145 3.85 8.63 -13.64
CA ILE A 145 3.08 9.53 -12.76
C ILE A 145 3.83 10.85 -12.69
N GLU A 146 3.23 11.90 -13.25
CA GLU A 146 3.77 13.27 -13.21
C GLU A 146 3.72 13.83 -11.79
N GLU A 147 4.66 14.73 -11.47
CA GLU A 147 4.69 15.47 -10.22
C GLU A 147 3.36 16.23 -10.03
N PRO A 148 2.71 16.13 -8.87
CA PRO A 148 1.49 16.89 -8.62
C PRO A 148 1.84 18.39 -8.72
N GLU A 149 1.08 19.15 -9.53
CA GLU A 149 1.26 20.59 -9.66
C GLU A 149 1.27 21.25 -8.27
N GLU A 150 2.26 22.09 -8.00
CA GLU A 150 2.42 22.75 -6.71
C GLU A 150 1.13 23.51 -6.31
N GLY A 151 0.52 23.06 -5.21
CA GLY A 151 -0.34 23.90 -4.39
C GLY A 151 -1.82 23.56 -4.46
N ILE A 152 -2.23 22.57 -3.65
CA ILE A 152 -3.43 22.72 -2.82
C ILE A 152 -3.09 22.12 -1.44
N LEU A 153 -2.96 22.97 -0.43
CA LEU A 153 -3.15 22.56 0.96
C LEU A 153 -4.60 22.07 1.07
N VAL A 154 -4.82 20.77 0.87
CA VAL A 154 -6.12 20.17 1.17
C VAL A 154 -6.22 20.15 2.69
N LYS A 155 -6.78 21.24 3.27
CA LYS A 155 -7.51 21.13 4.53
C LYS A 155 -8.42 19.91 4.36
N GLY A 156 -8.39 18.97 5.30
CA GLY A 156 -9.23 17.77 5.25
C GLY A 156 -10.67 18.14 4.90
N GLU A 157 -11.04 17.92 3.65
CA GLU A 157 -12.40 18.11 3.18
C GLU A 157 -13.10 16.76 3.27
N GLU A 158 -14.27 16.83 3.91
CA GLU A 158 -15.19 15.75 4.22
C GLU A 158 -15.39 14.78 3.04
N GLU A 159 -15.56 13.51 3.39
CA GLU A 159 -15.94 12.42 2.49
C GLU A 159 -16.88 12.91 1.39
N LYS A 160 -16.40 12.89 0.14
CA LYS A 160 -17.27 13.03 -1.04
C LYS A 160 -18.34 11.96 -0.94
N ARG A 161 -19.59 12.40 -0.73
CA ARG A 161 -20.79 11.58 -0.86
C ARG A 161 -20.72 10.82 -2.18
N GLU A 162 -20.75 9.50 -2.09
CA GLU A 162 -20.92 8.62 -3.24
C GLU A 162 -22.20 9.04 -3.99
N GLU A 163 -22.05 9.50 -5.23
CA GLU A 163 -23.18 9.72 -6.13
C GLU A 163 -23.77 8.36 -6.47
N THR A 164 -25.05 8.17 -6.15
CA THR A 164 -25.78 6.95 -6.47
C THR A 164 -25.79 6.74 -8.00
N PRO A 165 -25.40 5.55 -8.49
CA PRO A 165 -25.44 5.24 -9.91
C PRO A 165 -26.85 5.45 -10.51
N PRO A 166 -26.98 5.96 -11.74
CA PRO A 166 -28.28 6.17 -12.38
C PRO A 166 -29.06 4.85 -12.48
N GLY A 167 -30.32 4.86 -12.03
CA GLY A 167 -31.21 3.70 -11.99
C GLY A 167 -31.25 2.95 -10.65
N TYR A 168 -30.57 3.46 -9.62
CA TYR A 168 -30.64 2.96 -8.24
C TYR A 168 -31.00 4.10 -7.28
N LYS A 169 -31.74 3.77 -6.22
CA LYS A 169 -31.99 4.65 -5.06
C LYS A 169 -31.46 3.99 -3.80
N LYS A 170 -30.98 4.81 -2.86
CA LYS A 170 -30.55 4.33 -1.54
C LYS A 170 -31.77 4.18 -0.64
N ASP A 171 -32.00 2.97 -0.15
CA ASP A 171 -33.03 2.68 0.85
C ASP A 171 -32.66 3.37 2.17
N GLU A 172 -33.51 4.27 2.65
CA GLU A 172 -33.21 5.10 3.82
C GLU A 172 -33.19 4.32 5.14
N LYS A 173 -33.73 3.10 5.18
CA LYS A 173 -33.73 2.25 6.39
C LYS A 173 -32.52 1.34 6.48
N THR A 174 -32.02 0.87 5.35
CA THR A 174 -30.98 -0.17 5.28
C THR A 174 -29.66 0.34 4.68
N GLY A 175 -29.68 1.51 4.02
CA GLY A 175 -28.53 2.09 3.34
C GLY A 175 -28.13 1.36 2.05
N LEU A 176 -28.91 0.37 1.60
CA LEU A 176 -28.64 -0.43 0.40
C LEU A 176 -29.13 0.28 -0.86
N LEU A 177 -28.46 0.04 -1.99
CA LEU A 177 -28.90 0.52 -3.29
C LEU A 177 -29.92 -0.45 -3.90
N ILE A 178 -31.12 0.06 -4.19
CA ILE A 178 -32.24 -0.70 -4.78
C ILE A 178 -32.51 -0.15 -6.19
N PRO A 179 -32.73 -1.01 -7.21
CA PRO A 179 -33.10 -0.56 -8.55
C PRO A 179 -34.41 0.23 -8.58
N ASP A 180 -34.45 1.33 -9.33
CA ASP A 180 -35.60 2.24 -9.46
C ASP A 180 -36.88 1.60 -10.01
N ASN A 181 -36.78 0.41 -10.60
CA ASN A 181 -37.86 -0.28 -11.29
C ASN A 181 -38.53 -1.40 -10.47
N GLN A 182 -38.26 -1.51 -9.16
CA GLN A 182 -39.05 -2.41 -8.31
C GLN A 182 -40.34 -1.72 -7.84
N PRO A 183 -41.52 -2.35 -7.99
CA PRO A 183 -42.74 -1.84 -7.38
C PRO A 183 -42.60 -1.85 -5.86
N GLU A 184 -42.89 -0.72 -5.22
CA GLU A 184 -42.91 -0.60 -3.76
C GLU A 184 -43.85 -1.67 -3.20
N SER A 185 -43.30 -2.60 -2.39
CA SER A 185 -44.12 -3.61 -1.72
C SER A 185 -44.90 -2.94 -0.58
N ASP A 186 -46.10 -2.49 -0.89
CA ASP A 186 -47.16 -2.32 0.09
C ASP A 186 -47.46 -3.68 0.71
N ASP A 187 -46.90 -3.98 1.89
CA ASP A 187 -47.59 -4.85 2.84
C ASP A 187 -47.14 -4.58 4.28
N ASN A 188 -47.70 -3.48 4.79
CA ASN A 188 -48.02 -3.32 6.19
C ASN A 188 -49.20 -4.26 6.53
N LYS A 189 -48.92 -5.53 6.87
CA LYS A 189 -49.92 -6.44 7.44
C LYS A 189 -49.55 -6.86 8.86
N LYS A 190 -50.18 -6.14 9.79
CA LYS A 190 -50.71 -6.57 11.10
C LYS A 190 -50.18 -7.92 11.63
N ILE A 191 -49.34 -7.83 12.66
CA ILE A 191 -49.30 -8.85 13.70
C ILE A 191 -50.63 -8.77 14.45
N ILE A 192 -51.43 -9.83 14.36
CA ILE A 192 -52.54 -10.09 15.28
C ILE A 192 -51.94 -10.87 16.46
N ILE A 193 -52.25 -10.41 17.68
CA ILE A 193 -51.94 -11.04 18.97
C ILE A 193 -52.77 -12.33 19.12
#